data_AF-A0A838FP74-F1
#
_entry.id   AF-A0A838FP74-F1
#
_cell.length_a   1.000
_cell.length_b   1.000
_cell.length_c   1.000
_cell.angle_alpha   90.00
_cell.angle_beta   90.00
_cell.angle_gamma   90.00
#
_symmetry.space_group_name_H-M   'P 1'
#
loop_
_entity.id
_entity.type
_entity.pdbx_description
1 polymer ?
#
loop_
_entity_poly.entity_id
_entity_poly.type
_entity_poly.pdbx_seq_one_letter_code
_entity_poly.pdbx_strand_id
1 'polypeptide(L)' 'MDEPHFAEIDVTMLYIEEARARAERAVATLRSAGAEAHLIEALEQSQQELSLTAKRLRQGTFFAVPSAQTTL' A
#
# COMPACT_ATOMS: atom_id res chain seq x y z
N MET A 1 -11.00 -5.55 21.02
CA MET A 1 -10.07 -4.87 20.11
C MET A 1 -10.11 -3.41 20.51
N ASP A 2 -8.98 -2.81 20.86
CA ASP A 2 -8.96 -1.39 21.21
C ASP A 2 -9.04 -0.57 19.90
N GLU A 3 -10.28 -0.20 19.55
CA GLU A 3 -10.68 0.59 18.39
C GLU A 3 -9.78 1.81 18.07
N PRO A 4 -9.25 2.57 19.05
CA PRO A 4 -8.39 3.72 18.76
C PRO A 4 -7.08 3.35 18.06
N HIS A 5 -6.52 2.16 18.33
CA HIS A 5 -5.23 1.76 17.76
C HIS A 5 -5.34 1.34 16.29
N PHE A 6 -6.51 0.86 15.87
CA PHE A 6 -6.75 0.48 14.48
C PHE A 6 -7.16 1.66 13.60
N ALA A 7 -7.70 2.75 14.16
CA ALA A 7 -8.06 3.95 13.39
C ALA A 7 -6.86 4.54 12.64
N GLU A 8 -5.69 4.69 13.28
CA GLU A 8 -4.47 5.20 12.62
C GLU A 8 -3.93 4.24 11.55
N ILE A 9 -4.13 2.94 11.75
CA ILE A 9 -3.75 1.89 10.78
C ILE A 9 -4.64 2.00 9.53
N ASP A 10 -5.95 2.16 9.71
CA ASP A 10 -6.91 2.30 8.62
C ASP A 10 -6.67 3.59 7.82
N VAL A 11 -6.44 4.70 8.51
CA VAL A 11 -6.09 5.98 7.87
C VAL A 11 -4.78 5.87 7.08
N THR A 12 -3.76 5.23 7.65
CA THR A 12 -2.49 5.01 6.94
C THR A 12 -2.68 4.13 5.70
N MET A 13 -3.46 3.06 5.83
CA MET A 13 -3.76 2.15 4.71
C MET A 13 -4.54 2.86 3.60
N LEU A 14 -5.48 3.76 3.95
CA LEU A 14 -6.20 4.61 3.00
C LEU A 14 -5.21 5.44 2.16
N TYR A 15 -4.30 6.17 2.79
CA TYR A 15 -3.34 7.02 2.06
C TYR A 15 -2.41 6.22 1.15
N ILE A 16 -1.97 5.03 1.56
CA ILE A 16 -1.15 4.15 0.72
C ILE A 16 -1.92 3.74 -0.54
N GLU A 17 -3.19 3.35 -0.40
CA GLU A 17 -4.03 2.95 -1.54
C GLU A 17 -4.37 4.14 -2.45
N GLU A 18 -4.61 5.33 -1.90
CA GLU A 18 -4.80 6.55 -2.69
C GLU A 18 -3.57 6.90 -3.51
N ALA A 19 -2.37 6.82 -2.90
CA ALA A 19 -1.10 7.02 -3.58
C ALA A 19 -0.91 5.99 -4.70
N ARG A 20 -1.24 4.72 -4.43
CA ARG A 20 -1.15 3.63 -5.43
C ARG A 20 -2.05 3.92 -6.63
N ALA A 21 -3.31 4.28 -6.38
CA ALA A 21 -4.27 4.63 -7.43
C ALA A 21 -3.83 5.89 -8.21
N ARG A 22 -3.17 6.85 -7.54
CA ARG A 22 -2.62 8.03 -8.18
C ARG A 22 -1.43 7.70 -9.09
N ALA A 23 -0.57 6.76 -8.71
CA ALA A 23 0.53 6.27 -9.52
C ALA A 23 0.00 5.54 -10.77
N GLU A 24 -1.01 4.69 -10.62
CA GLU A 24 -1.67 3.99 -11.73
C GLU A 24 -2.24 4.99 -12.78
N ARG A 25 -2.95 6.03 -12.33
CA ARG A 25 -3.44 7.11 -13.21
C ARG A 25 -2.30 7.89 -13.88
N ALA A 26 -1.19 8.09 -13.17
CA ALA A 26 -0.02 8.77 -13.71
C ALA A 26 0.62 7.97 -14.85
N VAL A 27 0.77 6.65 -14.68
CA VAL A 27 1.26 5.73 -15.71
C VAL A 27 0.39 5.83 -16.96
N ALA A 28 -0.94 5.76 -16.82
CA ALA A 28 -1.86 5.89 -17.94
C ALA A 28 -1.70 7.24 -18.67
N THR A 29 -1.56 8.33 -17.91
CA THR A 29 -1.34 9.68 -18.46
C THR A 29 -0.02 9.75 -19.23
N LEU A 30 1.09 9.28 -18.65
CA LEU A 30 2.40 9.30 -19.30
C LEU A 30 2.44 8.45 -20.57
N ARG A 31 1.82 7.26 -20.54
CA ARG A 31 1.67 6.41 -21.73
C ARG A 31 0.91 7.13 -22.85
N SER A 32 -0.21 7.78 -22.51
CA SER A 32 -1.00 8.52 -23.48
C SER A 32 -0.26 9.73 -24.08
N ALA A 33 0.68 10.30 -23.33
CA ALA A 33 1.51 11.42 -23.75
C ALA A 33 2.79 11.02 -24.50
N GLY A 34 3.07 9.71 -24.64
CA GLY A 34 4.30 9.23 -25.27
C GLY A 34 5.56 9.57 -24.48
N ALA A 35 5.47 9.63 -23.15
CA ALA A 35 6.62 9.92 -22.29
C ALA A 35 7.70 8.84 -22.38
N GLU A 36 8.93 9.19 -21.97
CA GLU A 36 10.06 8.26 -21.96
C GLU A 36 9.79 7.04 -21.07
N ALA A 37 10.26 5.87 -21.52
CA ALA A 37 10.02 4.59 -20.86
C ALA A 37 10.47 4.59 -19.39
N HIS A 38 11.63 5.18 -19.09
CA HIS A 38 12.17 5.22 -17.73
C HIS A 38 11.26 5.98 -16.73
N LEU A 39 10.48 6.96 -17.20
CA LEU A 39 9.53 7.69 -16.35
C LEU A 39 8.29 6.86 -16.04
N ILE A 40 7.82 6.08 -17.01
CA ILE A 40 6.71 5.14 -16.85
C ILE A 40 7.12 4.02 -15.89
N GLU A 41 8.29 3.41 -16.13
CA GLU A 41 8.86 2.35 -15.31
C GLU A 41 9.03 2.78 -13.84
N ALA A 42 9.51 3.99 -13.59
CA ALA A 42 9.65 4.52 -12.23
C ALA A 42 8.30 4.58 -11.48
N LEU A 43 7.21 4.98 -12.16
CA LEU A 43 5.88 5.02 -11.57
C LEU A 43 5.26 3.63 -11.39
N GLU A 44 5.49 2.71 -12.32
CA GLU A 44 5.04 1.32 -12.19
C GLU A 44 5.73 0.62 -11.01
N GLN A 45 7.04 0.83 -10.86
CA GLN A 45 7.80 0.34 -9.72
C GLN A 45 7.24 0.92 -8.40
N SER A 46 6.99 2.23 -8.37
CA SER A 46 6.39 2.89 -7.20
C SER A 46 5.00 2.33 -6.85
N GLN A 47 4.15 2.06 -7.85
CA GLN A 47 2.85 1.43 -7.67
C GLN A 47 2.98 0.03 -7.05
N GLN A 48 3.96 -0.76 -7.49
CA GLN A 48 4.22 -2.10 -6.96
C GLN A 48 4.69 -2.03 -5.50
N GLU A 49 5.59 -1.10 -5.18
CA GLU A 49 6.09 -0.88 -3.82
C GLU A 49 4.99 -0.45 -2.85
N LEU A 50 4.07 0.43 -3.29
CA LEU A 50 2.90 0.82 -2.50
C LEU A 50 1.98 -0.38 -2.21
N SER A 51 1.77 -1.24 -3.21
CA SER A 51 0.98 -2.48 -3.06
C SER A 51 1.62 -3.43 -2.04
N LEU A 52 2.94 -3.60 -2.09
CA LEU A 52 3.69 -4.41 -1.13
C LEU A 52 3.62 -3.82 0.27
N THR A 53 3.69 -2.49 0.38
CA THR A 53 3.59 -1.77 1.66
C THR A 53 2.21 -1.95 2.29
N ALA A 54 1.13 -1.78 1.53
CA ALA A 54 -0.23 -2.02 1.99
C ALA A 54 -0.42 -3.47 2.47
N LYS A 55 0.10 -4.44 1.70
CA LYS A 55 0.06 -5.86 2.07
C LYS A 55 0.79 -6.13 3.40
N ARG A 56 2.00 -5.59 3.55
CA ARG A 56 2.80 -5.75 4.79
C ARG A 56 2.12 -5.11 5.99
N LEU A 57 1.58 -3.90 5.84
CA LEU A 57 0.83 -3.23 6.91
C LEU A 57 -0.36 -4.09 7.34
N ARG A 58 -1.18 -4.53 6.38
CA ARG A 58 -2.35 -5.37 6.67
C ARG A 58 -1.98 -6.67 7.40
N GLN A 59 -0.91 -7.33 6.96
CA GLN A 59 -0.41 -8.55 7.59
C GLN A 59 0.08 -8.30 9.02
N GLY A 60 0.81 -7.21 9.26
CA GLY A 60 1.35 -6.86 10.57
C GLY A 60 0.31 -6.39 11.58
N THR A 61 -0.87 -5.96 11.13
CA THR A 61 -1.90 -5.38 12.02
C THR A 61 -3.11 -6.29 12.20
N PHE A 62 -3.71 -6.78 11.10
CA PHE A 62 -4.95 -7.57 11.16
C PHE A 62 -4.72 -9.07 11.23
N PHE A 63 -3.52 -9.54 10.87
CA PHE A 63 -3.19 -10.97 10.79
C PHE A 63 -2.00 -11.38 11.66
N ALA A 64 -1.37 -10.45 12.38
CA ALA A 64 -0.39 -10.77 13.40
C ALA A 64 -1.12 -11.34 14.62
N VAL A 65 -1.22 -12.66 14.71
CA VAL A 65 -1.73 -13.35 15.90
C VAL A 65 -0.78 -13.05 17.07
N PRO A 66 -1.27 -12.62 18.26
CA PRO A 66 -0.42 -12.55 19.43
C PRO A 66 0.07 -13.95 19.77
N SER A 67 1.39 -14.15 19.81
CA SER A 67 2.07 -15.38 20.23
C SER A 67 1.82 -15.77 21.70
N ALA A 68 0.82 -15.18 22.36
CA ALA A 68 0.55 -15.27 23.79
C ALA A 68 -0.58 -16.26 24.16
N GLN A 69 -1.06 -17.09 23.22
CA GLN A 69 -2.06 -18.13 23.49
C GLN A 69 -1.53 -19.56 23.31
N THR A 70 -0.22 -19.77 23.45
CA THR A 70 0.35 -21.12 23.64
C THR A 70 0.76 -21.26 25.10
N THR A 71 -0.23 -21.33 25.98
CA THR A 71 -0.07 -21.96 27.30
C THR A 71 -1.15 -23.03 27.36
N LEU A 72 -0.78 -24.23 26.91
CA LEU A 72 -1.43 -25.49 27.29
C LEU A 72 -0.55 -26.14 28.36
#